data_AF-A0A8H5MKV1-F1
#
_entry.id   AF-A0A8H5MKV1-F1
#
_cell.length_a   1.000
_cell.length_b   1.000
_cell.length_c   1.000
_cell.angle_alpha   90.00
_cell.angle_beta   90.00
_cell.angle_gamma   90.00
#
_symmetry.space_group_name_H-M   'P 1'
#
loop_
_entity.id
_entity.type
_entity.pdbx_description
1 polymer ?
#
loop_
_entity_poly.entity_id
_entity_poly.type
_entity_poly.pdbx_seq_one_letter_code
_entity_poly.pdbx_strand_id
1 'polypeptide(L)'
;MHLSSLCPHETRYKDASEHLMAKTVQLFRKNLCRPLNKQNCEALMGTALLVNYISWYDLDFLHGQTKLDLSKDQLFFLTPGIIELWFRSMPIFIDQGSIFADVARHSPRFHIEQALVSCGHDPERFVGLFMAIWDDPRYQGENCPAKSDEPTSCAWRLLLGMENQIPHTSPKSPLAEESCEDDTHNQSLTHLKEVITDVTDKFTLPNHPAASIVLSSQSDRSVFESLIHRVSPLLCCASLARDPMPYDMASISHHIEELFFGVPVLCSGPIARWICNGDSRILMLLCHFYRAAQILLSKARNWWGHTRSCVMEHLIMDELKMRGLHVDFYL
;
A
#
# COMPACT_ATOMS: atom_id res chain seq x y z
N MET A 1 -5.93 -13.43 17.41
CA MET A 1 -6.69 -13.68 16.15
C MET A 1 -6.21 -14.92 15.43
N HIS A 2 -4.96 -15.03 15.00
CA HIS A 2 -4.49 -16.21 14.25
C HIS A 2 -4.86 -17.58 14.87
N LEU A 3 -4.68 -17.76 16.19
CA LEU A 3 -5.07 -18.99 16.87
C LEU A 3 -6.58 -19.21 16.95
N SER A 4 -7.37 -18.13 17.05
CA SER A 4 -8.83 -18.21 16.98
C SER A 4 -9.31 -18.64 15.60
N SER A 5 -8.58 -18.28 14.54
CA SER A 5 -8.88 -18.66 13.16
C SER A 5 -8.47 -20.11 12.86
N LEU A 6 -7.31 -20.55 13.38
CA LEU A 6 -6.84 -21.94 13.22
C LEU A 6 -7.66 -22.94 14.04
N CYS A 7 -8.14 -22.53 15.22
CA CYS A 7 -8.86 -23.39 16.16
C CYS A 7 -10.23 -22.77 16.53
N PRO A 8 -11.17 -22.66 15.58
CA PRO A 8 -12.44 -21.95 15.79
C PRO A 8 -13.35 -22.61 16.84
N HIS A 9 -13.14 -23.91 17.11
CA HIS A 9 -13.90 -24.66 18.11
C HIS A 9 -13.48 -24.34 19.55
N GLU A 10 -12.32 -23.70 19.75
CA GLU A 10 -11.80 -23.36 21.07
C GLU A 10 -12.12 -21.91 21.42
N THR A 11 -13.23 -21.70 22.14
CA THR A 11 -13.72 -20.35 22.52
C THR A 11 -12.70 -19.54 23.31
N ARG A 12 -11.81 -20.18 24.08
CA ARG A 12 -10.73 -19.52 24.83
C ARG A 12 -9.84 -18.63 23.95
N TYR A 13 -9.58 -19.02 22.71
CA TYR A 13 -8.74 -18.24 21.81
C TYR A 13 -9.48 -17.04 21.23
N LYS A 14 -10.79 -17.16 21.04
CA LYS A 14 -11.66 -16.06 20.65
C LYS A 14 -11.72 -15.02 21.76
N ASP A 15 -12.06 -15.43 22.98
CA ASP A 15 -12.19 -14.55 24.15
C ASP A 15 -10.88 -13.82 24.47
N ALA A 16 -9.75 -14.57 24.46
CA ALA A 16 -8.43 -13.98 24.66
C ALA A 16 -8.08 -12.99 23.53
N SER A 17 -8.43 -13.30 22.29
CA SER A 17 -8.19 -12.43 21.15
C SER A 17 -8.96 -11.12 21.27
N GLU A 18 -10.25 -11.16 21.60
CA GLU A 18 -11.09 -9.98 21.77
C GLU A 18 -10.55 -9.08 22.90
N HIS A 19 -10.24 -9.67 24.06
CA HIS A 19 -9.72 -8.92 25.20
C HIS A 19 -8.34 -8.28 24.92
N LEU A 20 -7.40 -9.05 24.36
CA LEU A 20 -6.06 -8.55 24.02
C LEU A 20 -6.10 -7.51 22.91
N MET A 21 -7.03 -7.64 21.95
CA MET A 21 -7.20 -6.65 20.90
C MET A 21 -7.68 -5.33 21.48
N ALA A 22 -8.74 -5.34 22.29
CA ALA A 22 -9.28 -4.14 22.92
C ALA A 22 -8.21 -3.41 23.73
N LYS A 23 -7.44 -4.16 24.53
CA LYS A 23 -6.33 -3.61 25.34
C LYS A 23 -5.20 -3.07 24.47
N THR A 24 -4.79 -3.78 23.42
CA THR A 24 -3.74 -3.34 22.49
C THR A 24 -4.14 -2.05 21.79
N VAL A 25 -5.36 -1.96 21.25
CA VAL A 25 -5.88 -0.75 20.60
C VAL A 25 -5.95 0.42 21.57
N GLN A 26 -6.40 0.18 22.81
CA GLN A 26 -6.44 1.22 23.84
C GLN A 26 -5.04 1.75 24.17
N LEU A 27 -4.07 0.87 24.38
CA LEU A 27 -2.68 1.24 24.68
C LEU A 27 -2.01 1.92 23.49
N PHE A 28 -2.27 1.45 22.27
CA PHE A 28 -1.76 2.03 21.04
C PHE A 28 -2.23 3.47 20.88
N ARG A 29 -3.54 3.73 20.96
CA ARG A 29 -4.11 5.09 20.93
C ARG A 29 -3.52 5.98 22.02
N LYS A 30 -3.43 5.49 23.25
CA LYS A 30 -2.85 6.25 24.37
C LYS A 30 -1.39 6.66 24.12
N ASN A 31 -0.60 5.80 23.48
CA ASN A 31 0.80 6.09 23.18
C ASN A 31 1.00 6.92 21.91
N LEU A 32 0.10 6.82 20.92
CA LEU A 32 0.10 7.73 19.76
C LEU A 32 -0.15 9.19 20.15
N CYS A 33 -0.93 9.43 21.20
CA CYS A 33 -1.14 10.79 21.74
C CYS A 33 0.09 11.38 22.46
N ARG A 34 1.17 10.61 22.62
CA ARG A 34 2.40 11.06 23.29
C ARG A 34 3.48 11.37 22.25
N PRO A 35 4.46 12.24 22.58
CA PRO A 35 5.63 12.41 21.73
C PRO A 35 6.36 11.08 21.50
N LEU A 36 6.74 10.84 20.25
CA LEU A 36 7.55 9.68 19.89
C LEU A 36 8.96 9.84 20.44
N ASN A 37 9.51 8.76 20.96
CA ASN A 37 10.84 8.70 21.51
C ASN A 37 11.38 7.27 21.43
N LYS A 38 12.65 7.09 21.79
CA LYS A 38 13.35 5.81 21.79
C LYS A 38 12.65 4.65 22.50
N GLN A 39 11.80 4.93 23.48
CA GLN A 39 11.17 3.90 24.31
C GLN A 39 9.83 3.40 23.75
N ASN A 40 9.15 4.20 22.92
CA ASN A 40 7.81 3.87 22.41
C ASN A 40 7.74 3.68 20.89
N CYS A 41 8.69 4.24 20.15
CA CYS A 41 8.61 4.37 18.69
C CYS A 41 8.63 3.01 17.97
N GLU A 42 9.52 2.10 18.36
CA GLU A 42 9.57 0.74 17.79
C GLU A 42 8.31 -0.08 18.10
N ALA A 43 7.83 -0.03 19.35
CA ALA A 43 6.62 -0.73 19.74
C ALA A 43 5.39 -0.20 19.00
N LEU A 44 5.31 1.11 18.77
CA LEU A 44 4.26 1.73 17.97
C LEU A 44 4.34 1.30 16.51
N MET A 45 5.54 1.31 15.90
CA MET A 45 5.72 0.88 14.52
C MET A 45 5.35 -0.60 14.33
N GLY A 46 5.86 -1.48 15.21
CA GLY A 46 5.50 -2.89 15.21
C GLY A 46 4.01 -3.13 15.39
N THR A 47 3.35 -2.36 16.27
CA THR A 47 1.88 -2.44 16.44
C THR A 47 1.15 -1.97 15.18
N ALA A 48 1.61 -0.91 14.51
CA ALA A 48 0.99 -0.41 13.29
C ALA A 48 1.12 -1.42 12.13
N LEU A 49 2.27 -2.09 12.00
CA LEU A 49 2.47 -3.18 11.03
C LEU A 49 1.56 -4.39 11.34
N LEU A 50 1.37 -4.73 12.61
CA LEU A 50 0.42 -5.77 13.01
C LEU A 50 -1.03 -5.38 12.68
N VAL A 51 -1.39 -4.10 12.84
CA VAL A 51 -2.71 -3.60 12.42
C VAL A 51 -2.88 -3.73 10.91
N ASN A 52 -1.86 -3.43 10.08
CA ASN A 52 -1.91 -3.68 8.63
C ASN A 52 -2.19 -5.16 8.33
N TYR A 53 -1.43 -6.06 8.96
CA TYR A 53 -1.60 -7.50 8.81
C TYR A 53 -3.03 -7.95 9.18
N ILE A 54 -3.55 -7.42 10.28
CA ILE A 54 -4.92 -7.70 10.74
C ILE A 54 -5.95 -7.19 9.74
N SER A 55 -5.79 -5.98 9.21
CA SER A 55 -6.73 -5.41 8.24
C SER A 55 -6.79 -6.20 6.94
N TRP A 56 -5.69 -6.85 6.55
CA TRP A 56 -5.71 -7.79 5.43
C TRP A 56 -6.45 -9.10 5.72
N TYR A 57 -6.50 -9.51 6.98
CA TYR A 57 -7.25 -10.69 7.40
C TYR A 57 -8.75 -10.39 7.59
N ASP A 58 -9.07 -9.18 8.06
CA ASP A 58 -10.42 -8.77 8.42
C ASP A 58 -11.31 -8.57 7.19
N LEU A 59 -12.39 -9.35 7.14
CA LEU A 59 -13.49 -9.25 6.18
C LEU A 59 -14.83 -9.05 6.89
N ASP A 60 -14.83 -8.79 8.20
CA ASP A 60 -16.05 -8.75 9.01
C ASP A 60 -16.98 -7.62 8.58
N PHE A 61 -16.42 -6.54 8.01
CA PHE A 61 -17.19 -5.42 7.47
C PHE A 61 -18.20 -5.84 6.40
N LEU A 62 -17.98 -6.97 5.69
CA LEU A 62 -18.88 -7.49 4.66
C LEU A 62 -20.16 -8.11 5.22
N HIS A 63 -20.20 -8.47 6.51
CA HIS A 63 -21.38 -9.11 7.10
C HIS A 63 -22.59 -8.19 7.09
N GLY A 64 -23.70 -8.69 6.54
CA GLY A 64 -24.98 -7.96 6.50
C GLY A 64 -25.03 -6.82 5.47
N GLN A 65 -24.06 -6.72 4.56
CA GLN A 65 -24.12 -5.76 3.45
C GLN A 65 -24.93 -6.32 2.27
N THR A 66 -25.79 -5.48 1.68
CA THR A 66 -26.52 -5.78 0.44
C THR A 66 -25.80 -5.25 -0.81
N LYS A 67 -24.87 -4.30 -0.62
CA LYS A 67 -24.03 -3.69 -1.66
C LYS A 67 -22.62 -3.56 -1.10
N LEU A 68 -21.61 -3.73 -1.95
CA LEU A 68 -20.22 -3.54 -1.58
C LEU A 68 -19.95 -2.08 -1.14
N ASP A 69 -19.67 -1.90 0.14
CA ASP A 69 -19.30 -0.62 0.73
C ASP A 69 -17.85 -0.66 1.25
N LEU A 70 -16.91 -0.26 0.38
CA LEU A 70 -15.49 -0.19 0.69
C LEU A 70 -15.13 0.90 1.70
N SER A 71 -16.03 1.83 2.03
CA SER A 71 -15.73 2.84 3.06
C SER A 71 -15.68 2.28 4.48
N LYS A 72 -16.15 1.04 4.67
CA LYS A 72 -16.05 0.31 5.94
C LYS A 72 -14.82 -0.59 6.02
N ASP A 73 -14.07 -0.69 4.94
CA ASP A 73 -12.90 -1.54 4.83
C ASP A 73 -11.72 -0.94 5.62
N GLN A 74 -11.34 -1.62 6.69
CA GLN A 74 -10.27 -1.16 7.58
C GLN A 74 -8.90 -1.17 6.91
N LEU A 75 -8.72 -1.93 5.83
CA LEU A 75 -7.45 -2.00 5.11
C LEU A 75 -7.09 -0.64 4.52
N PHE A 76 -7.98 -0.01 3.76
CA PHE A 76 -7.71 1.28 3.15
C PHE A 76 -7.90 2.45 4.12
N PHE A 77 -8.68 2.25 5.18
CA PHE A 77 -8.92 3.30 6.18
C PHE A 77 -7.75 3.46 7.17
N LEU A 78 -7.21 2.36 7.72
CA LEU A 78 -6.22 2.42 8.80
C LEU A 78 -4.77 2.48 8.31
N THR A 79 -4.47 1.83 7.18
CA THR A 79 -3.08 1.64 6.75
C THR A 79 -2.34 2.93 6.35
N PRO A 80 -2.99 3.99 5.83
CA PRO A 80 -2.31 5.28 5.63
C PRO A 80 -1.71 5.88 6.90
N GLY A 81 -2.24 5.56 8.09
CA GLY A 81 -1.66 6.01 9.36
C GLY A 81 -0.24 5.50 9.62
N ILE A 82 0.17 4.41 8.95
CA ILE A 82 1.53 3.87 9.03
C ILE A 82 2.53 4.84 8.40
N ILE A 83 2.15 5.54 7.33
CA ILE A 83 2.99 6.56 6.69
C ILE A 83 3.30 7.67 7.69
N GLU A 84 2.29 8.24 8.34
CA GLU A 84 2.50 9.31 9.31
C GLU A 84 3.42 8.86 10.45
N LEU A 85 3.17 7.67 10.98
CA LEU A 85 4.02 7.10 12.02
C LEU A 85 5.46 6.89 11.52
N TRP A 86 5.63 6.42 10.28
CA TRP A 86 6.93 6.18 9.66
C TRP A 86 7.74 7.46 9.52
N PHE A 87 7.16 8.53 8.95
CA PHE A 87 7.84 9.82 8.80
C PHE A 87 8.28 10.41 10.15
N ARG A 88 7.44 10.30 11.18
CA ARG A 88 7.76 10.79 12.53
C ARG A 88 8.75 9.90 13.28
N SER A 89 8.87 8.63 12.90
CA SER A 89 9.69 7.62 13.57
C SER A 89 11.06 7.44 12.94
N MET A 90 11.18 7.62 11.62
CA MET A 90 12.40 7.27 10.89
C MET A 90 13.64 8.05 11.35
N PRO A 91 13.58 9.37 11.63
CA PRO A 91 14.73 10.08 12.19
C PRO A 91 15.21 9.49 13.51
N ILE A 92 14.28 9.01 14.35
CA ILE A 92 14.55 8.37 15.64
C ILE A 92 15.21 7.00 15.43
N PHE A 93 14.75 6.24 14.43
CA PHE A 93 15.31 4.93 14.07
C PHE A 93 16.73 5.04 13.56
N ILE A 94 17.00 6.02 12.67
CA ILE A 94 18.33 6.28 12.12
C ILE A 94 19.30 6.66 13.25
N ASP A 95 18.89 7.56 14.15
CA ASP A 95 19.73 8.01 15.27
C ASP A 95 20.07 6.91 16.28
N GLN A 96 19.28 5.84 16.32
CA GLN A 96 19.45 4.75 17.28
C GLN A 96 20.03 3.48 16.67
N GLY A 97 20.19 3.41 15.35
CA GLY A 97 20.55 2.17 14.67
C GLY A 97 19.48 1.09 14.85
N SER A 98 18.20 1.47 14.79
CA SER A 98 17.09 0.52 14.86
C SER A 98 17.02 -0.35 13.59
N ILE A 99 16.58 -1.60 13.72
CA ILE A 99 16.32 -2.50 12.58
C ILE A 99 15.32 -1.91 11.57
N PHE A 100 14.45 -0.99 12.01
CA PHE A 100 13.50 -0.33 11.13
C PHE A 100 14.17 0.69 10.19
N ALA A 101 15.37 1.18 10.53
CA ALA A 101 16.16 2.01 9.62
C ALA A 101 16.64 1.21 8.40
N ASP A 102 16.87 -0.10 8.57
CA ASP A 102 17.30 -0.96 7.47
C ASP A 102 16.21 -1.15 6.42
N VAL A 103 14.94 -1.14 6.84
CA VAL A 103 13.78 -1.22 5.94
C VAL A 103 13.77 -0.08 4.93
N ALA A 104 14.25 1.11 5.31
CA ALA A 104 14.29 2.26 4.41
C ALA A 104 15.25 2.08 3.22
N ARG A 105 16.18 1.12 3.31
CA ARG A 105 17.08 0.74 2.21
C ARG A 105 16.47 -0.29 1.27
N HIS A 106 15.38 -0.92 1.68
CA HIS A 106 14.74 -1.96 0.89
C HIS A 106 13.72 -1.37 -0.08
N SER A 107 13.88 -1.66 -1.37
CA SER A 107 12.93 -1.25 -2.41
C SER A 107 12.38 -2.47 -3.14
N PRO A 108 11.30 -3.10 -2.63
CA PRO A 108 10.70 -4.28 -3.28
C PRO A 108 10.34 -4.03 -4.75
N ARG A 109 9.78 -2.85 -5.03
CA ARG A 109 9.39 -2.44 -6.39
C ARG A 109 10.59 -2.41 -7.33
N PHE A 110 11.71 -1.81 -6.93
CA PHE A 110 12.90 -1.72 -7.77
C PHE A 110 13.42 -3.10 -8.16
N HIS A 111 13.49 -4.04 -7.22
CA HIS A 111 13.97 -5.41 -7.49
C HIS A 111 13.03 -6.17 -8.43
N ILE A 112 11.71 -5.99 -8.30
CA ILE A 112 10.73 -6.55 -9.23
C ILE A 112 10.90 -5.95 -10.64
N GLU A 113 10.99 -4.63 -10.74
CA GLU A 113 11.16 -3.93 -12.01
C GLU A 113 12.47 -4.35 -12.71
N GLN A 114 13.57 -4.45 -11.95
CA GLN A 114 14.85 -4.90 -12.46
C GLN A 114 14.76 -6.34 -13.00
N ALA A 115 14.16 -7.25 -12.24
CA ALA A 115 13.97 -8.64 -12.69
C ALA A 115 13.13 -8.72 -13.97
N LEU A 116 12.05 -7.95 -14.07
CA LEU A 116 11.22 -7.88 -15.28
C LEU A 116 12.02 -7.36 -16.49
N VAL A 117 12.77 -6.27 -16.32
CA VAL A 117 13.61 -5.69 -17.37
C VAL A 117 14.71 -6.65 -17.81
N SER A 118 15.38 -7.33 -16.87
CA SER A 118 16.40 -8.35 -17.17
C SER A 118 15.85 -9.51 -17.99
N CYS A 119 14.54 -9.75 -17.94
CA CYS A 119 13.86 -10.78 -18.72
C CYS A 119 13.19 -10.25 -20.00
N GLY A 120 13.41 -8.98 -20.35
CA GLY A 120 12.87 -8.37 -21.55
C GLY A 120 11.40 -7.93 -21.44
N HIS A 121 10.85 -7.81 -20.23
CA HIS A 121 9.49 -7.35 -20.00
C HIS A 121 9.46 -5.89 -19.54
N ASP A 122 8.49 -5.13 -20.06
CA ASP A 122 8.24 -3.75 -19.64
C ASP A 122 7.41 -3.72 -18.34
N PRO A 123 7.95 -3.21 -17.21
CA PRO A 123 7.21 -3.09 -15.97
C PRO A 123 6.00 -2.14 -16.06
N GLU A 124 5.96 -1.26 -17.06
CA GLU A 124 4.92 -0.23 -17.22
C GLU A 124 3.82 -0.64 -18.21
N ARG A 125 3.84 -1.86 -18.74
CA ARG A 125 2.94 -2.28 -19.83
C ARG A 125 1.45 -2.15 -19.53
N PHE A 126 1.04 -2.14 -18.25
CA PHE A 126 -0.36 -1.96 -17.85
C PHE A 126 -0.76 -0.50 -17.64
N VAL A 127 0.20 0.45 -17.59
CA VAL A 127 -0.08 1.87 -17.37
C VAL A 127 -1.02 2.40 -18.45
N GLY A 128 -0.68 2.22 -19.73
CA GLY A 128 -1.50 2.69 -20.84
C GLY A 128 -2.93 2.12 -20.83
N LEU A 129 -3.08 0.86 -20.41
CA LEU A 129 -4.37 0.19 -20.33
C LEU A 129 -5.29 0.82 -19.28
N PHE A 130 -4.77 1.05 -18.07
CA PHE A 130 -5.56 1.68 -17.01
C PHE A 130 -5.78 3.17 -17.25
N MET A 131 -4.86 3.86 -17.92
CA MET A 131 -5.09 5.25 -18.32
C MET A 131 -6.20 5.35 -19.38
N ALA A 132 -6.30 4.39 -20.30
CA ALA A 132 -7.44 4.31 -21.22
C ALA A 132 -8.77 4.10 -20.48
N ILE A 133 -8.80 3.26 -19.43
CA ILE A 133 -9.98 3.09 -18.57
C ILE A 133 -10.31 4.39 -17.83
N TRP A 134 -9.29 5.10 -17.34
CA TRP A 134 -9.48 6.37 -16.63
C TRP A 134 -10.12 7.44 -17.52
N ASP A 135 -9.65 7.53 -18.77
CA ASP A 135 -10.08 8.53 -19.75
C ASP A 135 -11.45 8.14 -20.39
N ASP A 136 -11.94 6.91 -20.19
CA ASP A 136 -13.21 6.43 -20.74
C ASP A 136 -14.43 6.90 -19.92
N PRO A 137 -15.37 7.65 -20.53
CA PRO A 137 -16.56 8.17 -19.85
C PRO A 137 -17.46 7.10 -19.23
N ARG A 138 -17.44 5.86 -19.72
CA ARG A 138 -18.26 4.76 -19.19
C ARG A 138 -17.91 4.42 -17.74
N TYR A 139 -16.68 4.68 -17.34
CA TYR A 139 -16.18 4.38 -15.99
C TYR A 139 -16.29 5.58 -15.04
N GLN A 140 -16.73 6.74 -15.54
CA GLN A 140 -17.01 7.90 -14.70
C GLN A 140 -18.32 7.64 -13.97
N GLY A 141 -18.24 7.44 -12.65
CA GLY A 141 -19.42 7.23 -11.81
C GLY A 141 -20.31 8.47 -11.73
N GLU A 142 -21.53 8.30 -11.20
CA GLU A 142 -22.36 9.45 -10.81
C GLU A 142 -21.62 10.26 -9.74
N ASN A 143 -21.60 11.58 -9.88
CA ASN A 143 -20.97 12.51 -8.94
C ASN A 143 -21.65 12.41 -7.56
N CYS A 144 -21.23 11.46 -6.74
CA CYS A 144 -21.61 11.36 -5.35
C CYS A 144 -20.88 12.48 -4.58
N PRO A 145 -21.50 13.15 -3.59
CA PRO A 145 -20.80 14.13 -2.78
C PRO A 145 -19.54 13.49 -2.21
N ALA A 146 -18.39 14.10 -2.51
CA ALA A 146 -17.09 13.59 -2.12
C ALA A 146 -17.04 13.41 -0.60
N LYS A 147 -16.88 12.15 -0.13
CA LYS A 147 -16.47 11.90 1.25
C LYS A 147 -15.13 12.61 1.50
N SER A 148 -14.97 13.19 2.69
CA SER A 148 -13.77 13.97 3.04
C SER A 148 -12.51 13.09 3.06
N ASP A 149 -11.44 13.56 2.43
CA ASP A 149 -10.12 12.90 2.42
C ASP A 149 -9.32 13.19 3.69
N GLU A 150 -9.87 14.01 4.59
CA GLU A 150 -9.23 14.51 5.80
C GLU A 150 -8.49 13.43 6.61
N PRO A 151 -9.05 12.23 6.85
CA PRO A 151 -8.38 11.21 7.68
C PRO A 151 -7.05 10.70 7.10
N THR A 152 -6.88 10.75 5.78
CA THR A 152 -5.68 10.23 5.10
C THR A 152 -4.87 11.33 4.40
N SER A 153 -5.34 12.57 4.48
CA SER A 153 -4.74 13.75 3.84
C SER A 153 -3.31 14.04 4.29
N CYS A 154 -2.97 13.73 5.54
CA CYS A 154 -1.61 13.90 6.08
C CYS A 154 -0.64 12.91 5.41
N ALA A 155 -0.98 11.62 5.41
CA ALA A 155 -0.21 10.58 4.76
C ALA A 155 0.04 10.89 3.28
N TRP A 156 -1.00 11.35 2.58
CA TRP A 156 -0.90 11.76 1.18
C TRP A 156 0.11 12.90 0.96
N ARG A 157 0.04 13.96 1.78
CA ARG A 157 0.99 15.09 1.70
C ARG A 157 2.42 14.67 1.96
N LEU A 158 2.65 13.78 2.93
CA LEU A 158 3.98 13.25 3.24
C LEU A 158 4.55 12.43 2.08
N LEU A 159 3.74 11.54 1.48
CA LEU A 159 4.14 10.77 0.29
C LEU A 159 4.51 11.69 -0.87
N LEU A 160 3.68 12.68 -1.17
CA LEU A 160 3.96 13.67 -2.21
C LEU A 160 5.24 14.47 -1.92
N GLY A 161 5.45 14.90 -0.68
CA GLY A 161 6.65 15.63 -0.30
C GLY A 161 7.92 14.81 -0.54
N MET A 162 7.87 13.51 -0.22
CA MET A 162 8.98 12.59 -0.43
C MET A 162 9.23 12.29 -1.91
N GLU A 163 8.19 12.04 -2.72
CA GLU A 163 8.35 11.82 -4.17
C GLU A 163 9.01 13.01 -4.88
N ASN A 164 8.72 14.24 -4.45
CA ASN A 164 9.32 15.44 -5.04
C ASN A 164 10.80 15.63 -4.67
N GLN A 165 11.23 15.14 -3.50
CA GLN A 165 12.61 15.27 -3.03
C GLN A 165 13.50 14.09 -3.42
N ILE A 166 12.91 12.91 -3.56
CA ILE A 166 13.60 11.68 -3.98
C ILE A 166 12.83 11.09 -5.17
N PRO A 167 13.10 11.57 -6.40
CA PRO A 167 12.52 10.99 -7.60
C PRO A 167 12.92 9.52 -7.71
N HIS A 168 11.98 8.67 -8.11
CA HIS A 168 12.26 7.25 -8.36
C HIS A 168 13.40 7.10 -9.38
N THR A 169 14.43 6.34 -9.01
CA THR A 169 15.48 5.95 -9.95
C THR A 169 14.88 5.06 -11.03
N SER A 170 15.07 5.43 -12.31
CA SER A 170 14.55 4.61 -13.40
C SER A 170 15.24 3.24 -13.38
N PRO A 171 14.51 2.12 -13.51
CA PRO A 171 15.11 0.80 -13.63
C PRO A 171 15.98 0.64 -14.90
N LYS A 172 15.92 1.60 -15.83
CA LYS A 172 16.77 1.68 -17.03
C LYS A 172 18.14 2.32 -16.76
N SER A 173 18.39 2.85 -15.56
CA SER A 173 19.68 3.42 -15.19
C SER A 173 20.68 2.31 -14.80
N PRO A 174 21.96 2.41 -15.19
CA PRO A 174 22.98 1.42 -14.83
C PRO A 174 23.19 1.38 -13.31
N LEU A 175 23.40 0.16 -12.77
CA LEU A 175 23.84 -0.06 -11.39
C LEU A 175 25.14 0.73 -11.16
N ALA A 176 25.14 1.65 -10.19
CA ALA A 176 26.37 2.29 -9.74
C ALA A 176 27.26 1.22 -9.07
N GLU A 177 28.54 1.17 -9.46
CA GLU A 177 29.52 0.24 -8.90
C GLU A 177 29.65 0.44 -7.39
N GLU A 178 29.60 -0.67 -6.64
CA GLU A 178 29.80 -0.72 -5.19
C GLU A 178 31.19 -0.18 -4.84
N SER A 179 31.24 1.00 -4.21
CA SER A 179 32.44 1.56 -3.60
C SER A 179 32.25 1.60 -2.08
N CYS A 180 33.36 1.45 -1.34
CA CYS A 180 33.49 1.37 0.13
C CYS A 180 32.16 1.54 0.88
N GLU A 181 31.56 0.40 1.22
CA GLU A 181 30.18 0.28 1.68
C GLU A 181 29.93 1.20 2.90
N ASP A 182 30.60 1.01 4.03
CA ASP A 182 30.26 1.70 5.30
C ASP A 182 30.16 3.24 5.26
N ASP A 183 31.08 3.93 4.56
CA ASP A 183 31.07 5.41 4.50
C ASP A 183 29.93 5.94 3.60
N THR A 184 29.65 5.25 2.50
CA THR A 184 28.55 5.55 1.59
C THR A 184 27.19 5.26 2.26
N HIS A 185 27.13 4.23 3.10
CA HIS A 185 25.92 3.78 3.79
C HIS A 185 25.45 4.81 4.85
N ASN A 186 26.39 5.30 5.66
CA ASN A 186 26.09 6.29 6.69
C ASN A 186 25.71 7.65 6.09
N GLN A 187 26.32 8.04 4.96
CA GLN A 187 25.97 9.25 4.23
C GLN A 187 24.55 9.17 3.63
N SER A 188 24.18 8.02 3.06
CA SER A 188 22.85 7.78 2.49
C SER A 188 21.74 7.90 3.56
N LEU A 189 21.91 7.26 4.72
CA LEU A 189 20.94 7.39 5.82
C LEU A 189 20.86 8.80 6.39
N THR A 190 22.00 9.50 6.49
CA THR A 190 22.01 10.88 6.98
C THR A 190 21.23 11.80 6.04
N HIS A 191 21.48 11.69 4.73
CA HIS A 191 20.70 12.41 3.72
C HIS A 191 19.21 12.05 3.77
N LEU A 192 18.88 10.76 3.91
CA LEU A 192 17.49 10.32 4.04
C LEU A 192 16.82 10.92 5.28
N LYS A 193 17.52 10.96 6.42
CA LYS A 193 17.03 11.59 7.65
C LYS A 193 16.72 13.06 7.43
N GLU A 194 17.61 13.80 6.77
CA GLU A 194 17.43 15.22 6.46
C GLU A 194 16.19 15.44 5.60
N VAL A 195 16.06 14.67 4.51
CA VAL A 195 14.88 14.73 3.62
C VAL A 195 13.60 14.41 4.38
N ILE A 196 13.56 13.32 5.16
CA ILE A 196 12.37 12.93 5.92
C ILE A 196 11.99 14.01 6.93
N THR A 197 12.97 14.60 7.61
CA THR A 197 12.73 15.68 8.59
C THR A 197 12.14 16.90 7.89
N ASP A 198 12.75 17.32 6.79
CA ASP A 198 12.29 18.45 5.98
C ASP A 198 10.87 18.23 5.43
N VAL A 199 10.59 17.04 4.88
CA VAL A 199 9.25 16.67 4.41
C VAL A 199 8.25 16.66 5.56
N THR A 200 8.60 16.08 6.71
CA THR A 200 7.71 16.01 7.87
C THR A 200 7.34 17.41 8.35
N ASP A 201 8.32 18.32 8.47
CA ASP A 201 8.09 19.68 8.92
C ASP A 201 7.21 20.49 7.95
N LYS A 202 7.44 20.33 6.64
CA LYS A 202 6.71 21.08 5.60
C LYS A 202 5.33 20.52 5.27
N PHE A 203 5.13 19.20 5.35
CA PHE A 203 3.93 18.56 4.78
C PHE A 203 2.92 18.05 5.81
N THR A 204 3.26 18.05 7.11
CA THR A 204 2.31 17.70 8.18
C THR A 204 1.20 18.76 8.33
N LEU A 205 1.49 20.04 8.11
CA LEU A 205 0.52 21.14 8.20
C LEU A 205 -0.01 21.57 6.81
N PRO A 206 -1.33 21.63 6.60
CA PRO A 206 -1.91 21.83 5.26
C PRO A 206 -1.70 23.25 4.72
N ASN A 207 -1.45 24.22 5.61
CA ASN A 207 -1.29 25.63 5.25
C ASN A 207 0.15 25.98 4.87
N HIS A 208 1.08 25.02 4.90
CA HIS A 208 2.47 25.30 4.55
C HIS A 208 2.58 25.60 3.03
N PRO A 209 3.24 26.70 2.61
CA PRO A 209 3.26 27.13 1.21
C PRO A 209 3.74 26.05 0.24
N ALA A 210 4.77 25.28 0.63
CA ALA A 210 5.30 24.18 -0.18
C ALA A 210 4.27 23.06 -0.40
N ALA A 211 3.49 22.71 0.64
CA ALA A 211 2.45 21.69 0.53
C ALA A 211 1.30 22.19 -0.36
N SER A 212 0.88 23.44 -0.21
CA SER A 212 -0.18 24.04 -1.03
C SER A 212 0.18 24.08 -2.51
N ILE A 213 1.42 24.45 -2.86
CA ILE A 213 1.89 24.50 -4.25
C ILE A 213 1.84 23.09 -4.87
N VAL A 214 2.39 22.10 -4.19
CA VAL A 214 2.43 20.70 -4.68
C VAL A 214 1.02 20.11 -4.80
N LEU A 215 0.12 20.41 -3.86
CA LEU A 215 -1.27 19.95 -3.94
C LEU A 215 -2.03 20.59 -5.10
N SER A 216 -1.75 21.87 -5.41
CA SER A 216 -2.41 22.59 -6.50
C SER A 216 -1.98 22.16 -7.89
N SER A 217 -0.80 21.54 -8.04
CA SER A 217 -0.30 21.04 -9.32
C SER A 217 -0.77 19.61 -9.64
N GLN A 218 -1.35 18.90 -8.67
CA GLN A 218 -1.81 17.53 -8.86
C GLN A 218 -3.18 17.49 -9.52
N SER A 219 -3.31 16.61 -10.52
CA SER A 219 -4.58 16.26 -11.13
C SER A 219 -5.01 14.87 -10.67
N ASP A 220 -6.31 14.61 -10.58
CA ASP A 220 -6.81 13.26 -10.27
C ASP A 220 -6.23 12.21 -11.25
N ARG A 221 -6.04 12.60 -12.53
CA ARG A 221 -5.42 11.75 -13.55
C ARG A 221 -3.97 11.39 -13.23
N SER A 222 -3.13 12.36 -12.86
CA SER A 222 -1.72 12.12 -12.52
C SER A 222 -1.56 11.31 -11.23
N VAL A 223 -2.46 11.49 -10.26
CA VAL A 223 -2.48 10.71 -9.02
C VAL A 223 -2.81 9.24 -9.31
N PHE A 224 -3.81 9.00 -10.16
CA PHE A 224 -4.16 7.64 -10.58
C PHE A 224 -3.00 6.99 -11.35
N GLU A 225 -2.39 7.71 -12.29
CA GLU A 225 -1.23 7.24 -13.06
C GLU A 225 -0.06 6.81 -12.15
N SER A 226 0.29 7.62 -11.14
CA SER A 226 1.33 7.26 -10.16
C SER A 226 1.01 5.96 -9.41
N LEU A 227 -0.25 5.75 -9.01
CA LEU A 227 -0.68 4.49 -8.40
C LEU A 227 -0.51 3.31 -9.36
N ILE A 228 -0.86 3.46 -10.64
CA ILE A 228 -0.70 2.39 -11.63
C ILE A 228 0.77 2.06 -11.84
N HIS A 229 1.67 3.04 -11.92
CA HIS A 229 3.10 2.76 -12.01
C HIS A 229 3.61 1.91 -10.84
N ARG A 230 3.06 2.09 -9.64
CA ARG A 230 3.41 1.29 -8.45
C ARG A 230 2.88 -0.14 -8.50
N VAL A 231 1.71 -0.35 -9.12
CA VAL A 231 1.02 -1.66 -9.16
C VAL A 231 1.37 -2.46 -10.42
N SER A 232 1.70 -1.80 -11.53
CA SER A 232 1.95 -2.40 -12.84
C SER A 232 3.00 -3.54 -12.80
N PRO A 233 4.13 -3.43 -12.09
CA PRO A 233 5.09 -4.54 -11.98
C PRO A 233 4.47 -5.83 -11.39
N LEU A 234 3.56 -5.72 -10.42
CA LEU A 234 2.85 -6.88 -9.87
C LEU A 234 1.91 -7.51 -10.89
N LEU A 235 1.21 -6.69 -11.68
CA LEU A 235 0.37 -7.17 -12.77
C LEU A 235 1.22 -7.85 -13.87
N CYS A 236 2.44 -7.34 -14.11
CA CYS A 236 3.40 -7.97 -15.01
C CYS A 236 3.76 -9.38 -14.54
N CYS A 237 4.19 -9.51 -13.29
CA CYS A 237 4.49 -10.80 -12.69
C CYS A 237 3.29 -11.77 -12.79
N ALA A 238 2.08 -11.29 -12.52
CA ALA A 238 0.88 -12.13 -12.52
C ALA A 238 0.54 -12.70 -13.89
N SER A 239 0.66 -11.91 -14.98
CA SER A 239 0.42 -12.47 -16.32
C SER A 239 1.56 -13.39 -16.78
N LEU A 240 2.80 -13.15 -16.35
CA LEU A 240 3.91 -14.08 -16.66
C LEU A 240 3.77 -15.41 -15.92
N ALA A 241 3.24 -15.39 -14.71
CA ALA A 241 2.96 -16.61 -13.95
C ALA A 241 1.84 -17.48 -14.58
N ARG A 242 1.06 -16.92 -15.51
CA ARG A 242 0.00 -17.62 -16.26
C ARG A 242 0.38 -18.04 -17.67
N ASP A 243 1.55 -17.62 -18.15
CA ASP A 243 2.03 -17.99 -19.48
C ASP A 243 2.26 -19.52 -19.55
N PRO A 244 2.09 -20.18 -20.72
CA PRO A 244 2.27 -21.63 -20.84
C PRO A 244 3.68 -22.12 -20.46
N MET A 245 4.66 -21.21 -20.49
CA MET A 245 6.01 -21.40 -19.95
C MET A 245 6.21 -20.45 -18.77
N PRO A 246 5.76 -20.83 -17.56
CA PRO A 246 5.76 -19.93 -16.43
C PRO A 246 7.19 -19.55 -16.04
N TYR A 247 7.42 -18.25 -15.90
CA TYR A 247 8.69 -17.72 -15.43
C TYR A 247 8.87 -18.04 -13.95
N ASP A 248 10.07 -18.49 -13.56
CA ASP A 248 10.38 -18.76 -12.15
C ASP A 248 10.53 -17.46 -11.35
N MET A 249 9.49 -17.15 -10.57
CA MET A 249 9.44 -15.96 -9.73
C MET A 249 10.00 -16.20 -8.31
N ALA A 250 10.63 -17.35 -8.04
CA ALA A 250 11.10 -17.69 -6.70
C ALA A 250 12.07 -16.64 -6.13
N SER A 251 12.98 -16.10 -6.97
CA SER A 251 13.99 -15.12 -6.58
C SER A 251 13.41 -13.78 -6.13
N ILE A 252 12.24 -13.38 -6.65
CA ILE A 252 11.58 -12.11 -6.31
C ILE A 252 10.30 -12.28 -5.47
N SER A 253 9.98 -13.51 -5.07
CA SER A 253 8.74 -13.84 -4.33
C SER A 253 8.57 -13.00 -3.05
N HIS A 254 9.64 -12.77 -2.30
CA HIS A 254 9.62 -11.94 -1.10
C HIS A 254 9.24 -10.49 -1.41
N HIS A 255 9.87 -9.90 -2.45
CA HIS A 255 9.56 -8.53 -2.87
C HIS A 255 8.13 -8.39 -3.36
N ILE A 256 7.60 -9.41 -4.05
CA ILE A 256 6.20 -9.46 -4.48
C ILE A 256 5.27 -9.41 -3.26
N GLU A 257 5.52 -10.24 -2.24
CA GLU A 257 4.75 -10.25 -1.00
C GLU A 257 4.77 -8.87 -0.32
N GLU A 258 5.95 -8.30 -0.12
CA GLU A 258 6.12 -6.99 0.52
C GLU A 258 5.41 -5.87 -0.24
N LEU A 259 5.53 -5.85 -1.57
CA LEU A 259 4.87 -4.84 -2.38
C LEU A 259 3.35 -5.00 -2.34
N PHE A 260 2.81 -6.22 -2.41
CA PHE A 260 1.37 -6.46 -2.26
C PHE A 260 0.84 -5.92 -0.93
N PHE A 261 1.49 -6.26 0.18
CA PHE A 261 1.03 -5.83 1.50
C PHE A 261 1.31 -4.35 1.80
N GLY A 262 2.21 -3.73 1.05
CA GLY A 262 2.51 -2.30 1.12
C GLY A 262 1.58 -1.41 0.28
N VAL A 263 1.01 -1.90 -0.83
CA VAL A 263 0.15 -1.08 -1.71
C VAL A 263 -0.99 -0.37 -0.98
N PRO A 264 -1.78 -1.01 -0.09
CA PRO A 264 -2.85 -0.31 0.62
C PRO A 264 -2.38 0.87 1.48
N VAL A 265 -1.17 0.79 2.05
CA VAL A 265 -0.55 1.88 2.82
C VAL A 265 -0.37 3.14 1.96
N LEU A 266 -0.19 2.95 0.65
CA LEU A 266 -0.01 4.01 -0.33
C LEU A 266 -1.34 4.60 -0.84
N CYS A 267 -2.47 3.93 -0.60
CA CYS A 267 -3.79 4.35 -1.03
C CYS A 267 -4.38 5.41 -0.08
N SER A 268 -3.78 6.61 -0.07
CA SER A 268 -4.17 7.74 0.79
C SER A 268 -4.70 8.92 -0.03
N GLY A 269 -5.32 9.91 0.64
CA GLY A 269 -5.81 11.13 0.01
C GLY A 269 -6.85 10.85 -1.09
N PRO A 270 -6.66 11.36 -2.33
CA PRO A 270 -7.59 11.13 -3.43
C PRO A 270 -7.84 9.65 -3.73
N ILE A 271 -6.85 8.78 -3.53
CA ILE A 271 -6.99 7.35 -3.80
C ILE A 271 -7.96 6.72 -2.79
N ALA A 272 -7.78 7.02 -1.50
CA ALA A 272 -8.69 6.57 -0.45
C ALA A 272 -10.12 7.05 -0.71
N ARG A 273 -10.27 8.28 -1.23
CA ARG A 273 -11.56 8.84 -1.65
C ARG A 273 -12.25 7.98 -2.69
N TRP A 274 -11.54 7.66 -3.77
CA TRP A 274 -12.08 6.89 -4.88
C TRP A 274 -12.49 5.49 -4.40
N ILE A 275 -11.69 4.87 -3.54
CA ILE A 275 -12.00 3.57 -2.94
C ILE A 275 -13.28 3.68 -2.09
N CYS A 276 -13.34 4.64 -1.16
CA CYS A 276 -14.49 4.87 -0.27
C CYS A 276 -15.79 5.23 -1.02
N ASN A 277 -15.67 5.87 -2.18
CA ASN A 277 -16.79 6.21 -3.04
C ASN A 277 -17.15 5.06 -4.00
N GLY A 278 -16.31 4.03 -4.07
CA GLY A 278 -16.45 2.94 -5.03
C GLY A 278 -16.39 3.42 -6.47
N ASP A 279 -15.47 4.33 -6.81
CA ASP A 279 -15.27 4.81 -8.18
C ASP A 279 -14.95 3.64 -9.13
N SER A 280 -15.63 3.54 -10.27
CA SER A 280 -15.48 2.37 -11.15
C SER A 280 -14.05 2.20 -11.68
N ARG A 281 -13.29 3.31 -11.85
CA ARG A 281 -11.91 3.26 -12.35
C ARG A 281 -10.97 2.64 -11.33
N ILE A 282 -11.12 2.99 -10.05
CA ILE A 282 -10.33 2.36 -8.99
C ILE A 282 -10.77 0.93 -8.73
N LEU A 283 -12.07 0.63 -8.86
CA LEU A 283 -12.59 -0.73 -8.74
C LEU A 283 -12.01 -1.65 -9.83
N MET A 284 -11.87 -1.16 -11.06
CA MET A 284 -11.19 -1.91 -12.13
C MET A 284 -9.75 -2.26 -11.76
N LEU A 285 -8.99 -1.30 -11.20
CA LEU A 285 -7.63 -1.53 -10.72
C LEU A 285 -7.61 -2.53 -9.56
N LEU A 286 -8.46 -2.34 -8.54
CA LEU A 286 -8.52 -3.23 -7.38
C LEU A 286 -8.89 -4.66 -7.77
N CYS A 287 -9.79 -4.82 -8.75
CA CYS A 287 -10.15 -6.13 -9.29
C CYS A 287 -8.92 -6.86 -9.87
N HIS A 288 -8.11 -6.16 -10.67
CA HIS A 288 -6.87 -6.71 -11.22
C HIS A 288 -5.80 -6.93 -10.14
N PHE A 289 -5.70 -6.04 -9.17
CA PHE A 289 -4.80 -6.16 -8.04
C PHE A 289 -5.10 -7.42 -7.21
N TYR A 290 -6.36 -7.64 -6.83
CA TYR A 290 -6.76 -8.85 -6.10
C TYR A 290 -6.65 -10.11 -6.95
N ARG A 291 -6.88 -10.01 -8.27
CA ARG A 291 -6.61 -11.14 -9.19
C ARG A 291 -5.13 -11.51 -9.21
N ALA A 292 -4.26 -10.52 -9.34
CA ALA A 292 -2.81 -10.71 -9.32
C ALA A 292 -2.34 -11.31 -7.98
N ALA A 293 -2.90 -10.83 -6.86
CA ALA A 293 -2.61 -11.38 -5.54
C ALA A 293 -2.98 -12.86 -5.42
N GLN A 294 -4.10 -13.31 -6.03
CA GLN A 294 -4.47 -14.72 -6.03
C GLN A 294 -3.51 -15.61 -6.84
N ILE A 295 -2.96 -15.07 -7.92
CA ILE A 295 -2.02 -15.77 -8.79
C ILE A 295 -0.65 -15.88 -8.11
N LEU A 296 -0.18 -14.78 -7.51
CA LEU A 296 1.20 -14.64 -7.04
C LEU A 296 1.41 -15.00 -5.57
N LEU A 297 0.42 -14.80 -4.69
CA LEU A 297 0.59 -15.08 -3.27
C LEU A 297 0.42 -16.57 -2.97
N SER A 298 1.37 -17.13 -2.20
CA SER A 298 1.30 -18.51 -1.74
C SER A 298 0.05 -18.79 -0.91
N LYS A 299 -0.71 -19.83 -1.30
CA LYS A 299 -1.89 -20.30 -0.55
C LYS A 299 -1.55 -20.85 0.83
N ALA A 300 -0.32 -21.30 1.05
CA ALA A 300 0.10 -21.85 2.34
C ALA A 300 0.60 -20.76 3.29
N ARG A 301 1.50 -19.89 2.81
CA ARG A 301 2.13 -18.85 3.63
C ARG A 301 1.23 -17.62 3.81
N ASN A 302 0.55 -17.22 2.74
CA ASN A 302 -0.23 -15.98 2.64
C ASN A 302 -1.72 -16.29 2.51
N TRP A 303 -2.19 -17.36 3.15
CA TRP A 303 -3.56 -17.87 3.04
C TRP A 303 -4.63 -16.80 3.31
N TRP A 304 -4.38 -15.89 4.26
CA TRP A 304 -5.29 -14.80 4.64
C TRP A 304 -5.41 -13.76 3.52
N GLY A 305 -4.27 -13.32 2.98
CA GLY A 305 -4.22 -12.37 1.86
C GLY A 305 -4.82 -12.99 0.59
N HIS A 306 -4.56 -14.27 0.34
CA HIS A 306 -5.19 -15.03 -0.74
C HIS A 306 -6.71 -15.12 -0.58
N THR A 307 -7.19 -15.48 0.62
CA THR A 307 -8.63 -15.59 0.94
C THR A 307 -9.34 -14.26 0.72
N ARG A 308 -8.80 -13.18 1.28
CA ARG A 308 -9.30 -11.82 1.05
C ARG A 308 -9.33 -11.48 -0.43
N SER A 309 -8.27 -11.80 -1.16
CA SER A 309 -8.18 -11.50 -2.58
C SER A 309 -9.27 -12.23 -3.38
N CYS A 310 -9.57 -13.50 -3.08
CA CYS A 310 -10.67 -14.24 -3.70
C CYS A 310 -12.04 -13.59 -3.45
N VAL A 311 -12.32 -13.21 -2.20
CA VAL A 311 -13.59 -12.58 -1.83
C VAL A 311 -13.72 -11.20 -2.49
N MET A 312 -12.68 -10.37 -2.40
CA MET A 312 -12.71 -9.00 -2.92
C MET A 312 -12.75 -8.96 -4.45
N GLU A 313 -12.00 -9.82 -5.16
CA GLU A 313 -12.11 -9.92 -6.63
C GLU A 313 -13.57 -10.20 -7.01
N HIS A 314 -14.18 -11.22 -6.41
CA HIS A 314 -15.54 -11.63 -6.76
C HIS A 314 -16.58 -10.52 -6.52
N LEU A 315 -16.55 -9.89 -5.34
CA LEU A 315 -17.49 -8.82 -4.99
C LEU A 315 -17.31 -7.58 -5.85
N ILE A 316 -16.06 -7.21 -6.17
CA ILE A 316 -15.78 -6.06 -7.04
C ILE A 316 -16.24 -6.36 -8.46
N MET A 317 -15.97 -7.57 -8.98
CA MET A 317 -16.46 -7.98 -10.29
C MET A 317 -17.98 -7.91 -10.39
N ASP A 318 -18.70 -8.38 -9.38
CA ASP A 318 -20.15 -8.35 -9.39
C ASP A 318 -20.71 -6.93 -9.29
N GLU A 319 -20.09 -6.05 -8.48
CA GLU A 319 -20.42 -4.63 -8.45
C GLU A 319 -20.19 -3.95 -9.81
N LEU A 320 -19.09 -4.25 -10.50
CA LEU A 320 -18.81 -3.71 -11.84
C LEU A 320 -19.82 -4.23 -12.87
N LYS A 321 -20.17 -5.51 -12.84
CA LYS A 321 -21.22 -6.09 -13.71
C LYS A 321 -22.58 -5.45 -13.47
N MET A 322 -22.96 -5.22 -12.21
CA MET A 322 -24.21 -4.52 -11.87
C MET A 322 -24.27 -3.10 -12.44
N ARG A 323 -23.11 -2.47 -12.66
CA ARG A 323 -22.99 -1.16 -13.32
C ARG A 323 -22.90 -1.25 -14.86
N GLY A 324 -23.02 -2.45 -15.43
CA GLY A 324 -22.88 -2.68 -16.88
C GLY A 324 -21.44 -2.60 -17.39
N LEU A 325 -20.45 -2.74 -16.50
CA LEU A 325 -19.03 -2.72 -16.84
C LEU A 325 -18.49 -4.15 -16.88
N HIS A 326 -17.74 -4.47 -17.93
CA HIS A 326 -17.09 -5.76 -18.10
C HIS A 326 -15.61 -5.68 -17.69
N VAL A 327 -15.17 -6.69 -16.95
CA VAL A 327 -13.75 -6.84 -16.57
C VAL A 327 -13.11 -7.84 -17.51
N ASP A 328 -12.32 -7.35 -18.45
CA ASP A 328 -11.45 -8.19 -19.26
C ASP A 328 -10.14 -8.38 -18.49
N PHE A 329 -9.88 -9.61 -18.02
CA PHE A 329 -8.62 -9.90 -17.37
C PHE A 329 -7.52 -10.07 -18.40
N TYR A 330 -6.55 -9.17 -18.36
CA TYR A 330 -5.29 -9.24 -19.10
C TYR A 330 -4.21 -10.00 -18.31
N LEU A 331 -4.63 -10.84 -17.34
CA LEU A 331 -3.80 -11.58 -16.38
C LEU A 331 -3.86 -13.09 -16.56
#